data_AF-A0A9X1DCW8-F1
#
_entry.id   AF-A0A9X1DCW8-F1
#
_cell.length_a   1.000
_cell.length_b   1.000
_cell.length_c   1.000
_cell.angle_alpha   90.00
_cell.angle_beta   90.00
_cell.angle_gamma   90.00
#
_symmetry.space_group_name_H-M   'P 1'
#
loop_
_entity.id
_entity.type
_entity.pdbx_description
1 polymer ?
#
loop_
_entity_poly.entity_id
_entity_poly.type
_entity_poly.pdbx_seq_one_letter_code
_entity_poly.pdbx_strand_id
1 'polypeptide(L)'
;MSRVRVLAAALLACALVPAVPVHAQQTAAAAIETAPPLDPALVEKARPIAAAILPEGTMAKIMGPMMQKMMGPMMDSVGKMPIRDLLKAGGVDPTGAEAMKPATIDQIMAIVDPAYHQRIAVMTTSMFPAIGNFMTQFEPDMREGMAEAFAGRYSAAELDNILAFLRTPTGSKFGSGFMELAADPHYISRVQAMMPKLIAAMPTIMKEPADALAKLPKPRAYKDLSQAERNRLAELLGIDPKKMKP
;
A
#
# COMPACT_ATOMS: atom_id res chain seq x y z
N MET A 1 10.82 -80.15 27.75
CA MET A 1 11.17 -79.64 29.10
C MET A 1 11.62 -78.20 28.92
N SER A 2 10.77 -77.22 29.26
CA SER A 2 10.98 -76.21 30.34
C SER A 2 12.41 -75.67 30.41
N ARG A 3 12.71 -74.37 30.50
CA ARG A 3 11.96 -73.11 30.74
C ARG A 3 13.02 -71.98 30.73
N VAL A 4 12.53 -70.73 30.83
CA VAL A 4 13.22 -69.50 31.32
C VAL A 4 14.01 -68.73 30.24
N ARG A 5 13.49 -67.67 29.60
CA ARG A 5 13.09 -66.29 30.02
C ARG A 5 14.25 -65.30 30.26
N VAL A 6 14.22 -64.24 29.44
CA VAL A 6 14.25 -62.79 29.80
C VAL A 6 15.51 -61.96 29.47
N LEU A 7 15.23 -60.90 28.67
CA LEU A 7 15.82 -59.57 28.51
C LEU A 7 17.35 -59.38 28.49
N ALA A 8 17.85 -58.74 27.43
CA ALA A 8 18.46 -57.40 27.51
C ALA A 8 18.81 -56.88 26.10
N ALA A 9 18.78 -55.56 25.99
CA ALA A 9 18.93 -54.75 24.79
C ALA A 9 20.35 -54.76 24.21
N ALA A 10 20.44 -54.42 22.92
CA ALA A 10 21.17 -53.27 22.37
C ALA A 10 21.94 -53.58 21.08
N LEU A 11 21.96 -52.57 20.21
CA LEU A 11 22.93 -52.31 19.15
C LEU A 11 22.85 -53.17 17.89
N LEU A 12 22.21 -52.60 16.85
CA LEU A 12 22.75 -52.70 15.51
C LEU A 12 22.65 -51.33 14.82
N ALA A 13 23.80 -50.67 14.72
CA ALA A 13 24.02 -49.48 13.93
C ALA A 13 24.66 -49.87 12.59
N CYS A 14 23.98 -49.57 11.48
CA CYS A 14 24.45 -49.45 10.10
C CYS A 14 23.26 -48.81 9.35
N ALA A 15 23.34 -47.82 8.48
CA ALA A 15 24.44 -47.19 7.78
C ALA A 15 23.98 -45.78 7.32
N LEU A 16 24.97 -44.94 7.01
CA LEU A 16 24.81 -43.58 6.49
C LEU A 16 24.09 -43.53 5.14
N VAL A 17 23.10 -42.63 5.03
CA VAL A 17 22.66 -42.01 3.78
C VAL A 17 22.55 -40.50 4.06
N PRO A 18 23.33 -39.61 3.39
CA PRO A 18 23.12 -38.19 3.54
C PRO A 18 21.93 -37.77 2.68
N ALA A 19 20.74 -37.67 3.29
CA ALA A 19 19.62 -36.95 2.69
C ALA A 19 19.82 -35.46 2.97
N VAL A 20 20.39 -34.75 1.99
CA VAL A 20 20.47 -33.29 1.97
C VAL A 20 19.04 -32.74 1.92
N PRO A 21 18.55 -31.96 2.90
CA PRO A 21 17.24 -31.35 2.77
C PRO A 21 17.33 -30.23 1.74
N VAL A 22 16.60 -30.44 0.64
CA VAL A 22 16.18 -29.45 -0.34
C VAL A 22 15.45 -28.33 0.39
N HIS A 23 16.13 -27.23 0.73
CA HIS A 23 15.54 -25.93 1.07
C HIS A 23 16.52 -24.83 0.63
N ALA A 24 16.66 -24.67 -0.68
CA ALA A 24 17.12 -23.41 -1.25
C ALA A 24 15.93 -22.80 -2.01
N GLN A 25 15.75 -21.49 -1.82
CA GLN A 25 14.79 -20.63 -2.53
C GLN A 25 13.33 -20.68 -2.06
N GLN A 26 13.12 -20.35 -0.79
CA GLN A 26 12.04 -19.41 -0.48
C GLN A 26 12.64 -18.01 -0.63
N THR A 27 12.22 -17.30 -1.67
CA THR A 27 12.45 -15.87 -1.87
C THR A 27 12.33 -15.18 -0.52
N ALA A 28 13.37 -14.46 -0.09
CA ALA A 28 13.33 -13.64 1.09
C ALA A 28 12.25 -12.57 0.88
N ALA A 29 11.00 -12.91 1.20
CA ALA A 29 10.05 -11.93 1.69
C ALA A 29 10.77 -11.26 2.85
N ALA A 30 10.97 -9.94 2.75
CA ALA A 30 11.52 -9.15 3.83
C ALA A 30 10.89 -9.63 5.13
N ALA A 31 11.71 -10.12 6.07
CA ALA A 31 11.23 -10.53 7.36
C ALA A 31 10.52 -9.32 7.96
N ILE A 32 9.19 -9.38 8.01
CA ILE A 32 8.41 -8.49 8.85
C ILE A 32 8.96 -8.78 10.24
N GLU A 33 9.59 -7.79 10.89
CA GLU A 33 9.94 -7.91 12.30
C GLU A 33 8.67 -8.36 13.02
N THR A 34 8.65 -9.63 13.46
CA THR A 34 7.54 -10.16 14.23
C THR A 34 7.51 -9.35 15.51
N ALA A 35 6.45 -8.54 15.66
CA ALA A 35 6.21 -7.79 16.87
C ALA A 35 6.33 -8.73 18.09
N PRO A 36 6.84 -8.25 19.24
CA PRO A 36 6.96 -9.07 20.44
C PRO A 36 5.61 -9.73 20.77
N PRO A 37 5.62 -10.98 21.27
CA PRO A 37 4.38 -11.71 21.55
C PRO A 37 3.51 -10.91 22.53
N LEU A 38 2.26 -10.65 22.12
CA LEU A 38 1.28 -9.91 22.91
C LEU A 38 0.63 -10.83 23.94
N ASP A 39 0.26 -10.29 25.10
CA ASP A 39 -0.54 -11.00 26.10
C ASP A 39 -1.96 -11.26 25.54
N PRO A 40 -2.37 -12.53 25.35
CA PRO A 40 -3.69 -12.85 24.82
C PRO A 40 -4.83 -12.26 25.67
N ALA A 41 -4.64 -12.11 26.98
CA ALA A 41 -5.66 -11.53 27.86
C ALA A 41 -5.88 -10.04 27.58
N LEU A 42 -4.82 -9.31 27.22
CA LEU A 42 -4.93 -7.90 26.82
C LEU A 42 -5.58 -7.76 25.45
N VAL A 43 -5.27 -8.65 24.51
CA VAL A 43 -5.91 -8.67 23.17
C VAL A 43 -7.41 -8.89 23.31
N GLU A 44 -7.84 -9.89 24.09
CA GLU A 44 -9.26 -10.13 24.36
C GLU A 44 -9.97 -8.91 24.98
N LYS A 45 -9.30 -8.21 25.90
CA LYS A 45 -9.84 -6.98 26.50
C LYS A 45 -9.93 -5.82 25.50
N ALA A 46 -9.05 -5.79 24.50
CA ALA A 46 -8.98 -4.74 23.48
C ALA A 46 -9.97 -4.94 22.30
N ARG A 47 -10.40 -6.18 22.01
CA ARG A 47 -11.39 -6.47 20.95
C ARG A 47 -12.66 -5.58 20.99
N PRO A 48 -13.34 -5.38 22.13
CA PRO A 48 -14.52 -4.51 22.18
C PRO A 48 -14.21 -3.03 21.90
N ILE A 49 -13.00 -2.56 22.22
CA ILE A 49 -12.55 -1.21 21.86
C ILE A 49 -12.40 -1.11 20.34
N ALA A 50 -11.75 -2.09 19.71
CA ALA A 50 -11.60 -2.14 18.26
C ALA A 50 -12.95 -2.20 17.55
N ALA A 51 -13.90 -3.00 18.05
CA ALA A 51 -15.26 -3.07 17.50
C ALA A 51 -16.05 -1.76 17.65
N ALA A 52 -15.81 -0.97 18.70
CA ALA A 52 -16.44 0.33 18.88
C ALA A 52 -15.88 1.40 17.93
N ILE A 53 -14.59 1.30 17.56
CA ILE A 53 -13.94 2.23 16.63
C ILE A 53 -14.18 1.84 15.16
N LEU A 54 -14.18 0.55 14.87
CA LEU A 54 -14.48 -0.01 13.54
C LEU A 54 -15.73 -0.92 13.58
N PRO A 55 -16.93 -0.32 13.69
CA PRO A 55 -18.18 -1.06 13.52
C PRO A 55 -18.28 -1.75 12.17
N GLU A 56 -19.18 -2.73 12.07
CA GLU A 56 -19.46 -3.42 10.82
C GLU A 56 -19.95 -2.46 9.71
N GLY A 57 -19.38 -2.63 8.51
CA GLY A 57 -19.68 -1.83 7.32
C GLY A 57 -19.12 -0.42 7.34
N THR A 58 -18.28 -0.07 8.32
CA THR A 58 -17.64 1.24 8.41
C THR A 58 -16.76 1.52 7.19
N MET A 59 -16.06 0.52 6.66
CA MET A 59 -15.22 0.70 5.47
C MET A 59 -16.06 1.04 4.23
N ALA A 60 -17.19 0.36 4.03
CA ALA A 60 -18.11 0.69 2.93
C ALA A 60 -18.68 2.12 3.06
N LYS A 61 -19.04 2.53 4.28
CA LYS A 61 -19.59 3.88 4.57
C LYS A 61 -18.59 5.00 4.32
N ILE A 62 -17.31 4.75 4.58
CA ILE A 62 -16.24 5.75 4.39
C ILE A 62 -15.77 5.76 2.93
N MET A 63 -15.41 4.60 2.38
CA MET A 63 -14.67 4.53 1.12
C MET A 63 -15.53 4.86 -0.10
N GLY A 64 -16.80 4.44 -0.13
CA GLY A 64 -17.68 4.70 -1.27
C GLY A 64 -17.86 6.21 -1.55
N PRO A 65 -18.37 6.98 -0.57
CA PRO A 65 -18.52 8.43 -0.71
C PRO A 65 -17.20 9.16 -0.91
N MET A 66 -16.12 8.73 -0.24
CA MET A 66 -14.79 9.33 -0.40
C MET A 66 -14.28 9.19 -1.84
N MET A 67 -14.34 7.99 -2.42
CA MET A 67 -13.91 7.73 -3.80
C MET A 67 -14.75 8.52 -4.80
N GLN A 68 -16.07 8.55 -4.62
CA GLN A 68 -16.96 9.34 -5.48
C GLN A 68 -16.61 10.84 -5.45
N LYS A 69 -16.38 11.39 -4.25
CA LYS A 69 -16.07 12.81 -4.05
C LYS A 69 -14.70 13.21 -4.60
N MET A 70 -13.72 12.30 -4.57
CA MET A 70 -12.37 12.55 -5.08
C MET A 70 -12.27 12.31 -6.60
N MET A 71 -12.81 11.20 -7.11
CA MET A 71 -12.69 10.82 -8.52
C MET A 71 -13.61 11.60 -9.45
N GLY A 72 -14.80 12.02 -9.01
CA GLY A 72 -15.72 12.79 -9.86
C GLY A 72 -15.06 14.03 -10.47
N PRO A 73 -14.52 14.96 -9.66
CA PRO A 73 -13.81 16.14 -10.16
C PRO A 73 -12.57 15.81 -10.99
N MET A 74 -11.86 14.71 -10.67
CA MET A 74 -10.70 14.26 -11.43
C MET A 74 -11.09 13.82 -12.84
N MET A 75 -12.14 13.01 -12.97
CA MET A 75 -12.63 12.54 -14.28
C MET A 75 -13.13 13.70 -15.13
N ASP A 76 -13.85 14.64 -14.52
CA ASP A 76 -14.30 15.86 -15.20
C ASP A 76 -13.12 16.72 -15.69
N SER A 77 -12.06 16.81 -14.89
CA SER A 77 -10.85 17.54 -15.25
C SER A 77 -10.09 16.86 -16.41
N VAL A 78 -10.03 15.53 -16.42
CA VAL A 78 -9.35 14.76 -17.47
C VAL A 78 -10.13 14.85 -18.79
N GLY A 79 -11.46 14.76 -18.76
CA GLY A 79 -12.31 14.88 -19.95
C GLY A 79 -12.11 16.20 -20.72
N LYS A 80 -11.90 17.29 -19.96
CA LYS A 80 -11.70 18.65 -20.47
C LYS A 80 -10.26 18.97 -20.87
N MET A 81 -9.29 18.12 -20.52
CA MET A 81 -7.89 18.34 -20.88
C MET A 81 -7.67 18.05 -22.38
N PRO A 82 -6.92 18.91 -23.11
CA PRO A 82 -6.54 18.60 -24.49
C PRO A 82 -5.66 17.35 -24.56
N ILE A 83 -5.91 16.45 -25.51
CA ILE A 83 -5.16 15.18 -25.64
C ILE A 83 -3.66 15.42 -25.80
N ARG A 84 -3.28 16.46 -26.57
CA ARG A 84 -1.87 16.81 -26.74
C ARG A 84 -1.17 17.13 -25.41
N ASP A 85 -1.89 17.72 -24.45
CA ASP A 85 -1.32 18.10 -23.15
C ASP A 85 -1.23 16.88 -22.23
N LEU A 86 -2.20 15.96 -22.33
CA LEU A 86 -2.15 14.65 -21.67
C LEU A 86 -0.99 13.79 -22.19
N LEU A 87 -0.75 13.76 -23.51
CA LEU A 87 0.36 13.01 -24.13
C LEU A 87 1.73 13.56 -23.70
N LYS A 88 1.86 14.89 -23.62
CA LYS A 88 3.07 15.54 -23.08
C LYS A 88 3.30 15.18 -21.61
N ALA A 89 2.24 15.18 -20.80
CA ALA A 89 2.31 14.77 -19.39
C ALA A 89 2.66 13.28 -19.21
N GLY A 90 2.21 12.42 -20.13
CA GLY A 90 2.49 10.98 -20.13
C GLY A 90 3.84 10.57 -20.73
N GLY A 91 4.68 11.52 -21.16
CA GLY A 91 6.03 11.24 -21.68
C GLY A 91 6.06 10.69 -23.11
N VAL A 92 4.98 10.85 -23.89
CA VAL A 92 4.93 10.49 -25.32
C VAL A 92 5.64 11.58 -26.14
N ASP A 93 6.33 11.19 -27.22
CA ASP A 93 7.16 12.05 -28.07
C ASP A 93 6.48 13.41 -28.38
N PRO A 94 7.08 14.54 -27.96
CA PRO A 94 6.53 15.88 -28.15
C PRO A 94 6.20 16.20 -29.60
N THR A 95 6.97 15.69 -30.56
CA THR A 95 6.83 16.07 -31.98
C THR A 95 5.50 15.61 -32.59
N GLY A 96 5.00 14.44 -32.20
CA GLY A 96 3.68 13.96 -32.60
C GLY A 96 2.53 14.71 -31.90
N ALA A 97 2.72 15.10 -30.64
CA ALA A 97 1.71 15.81 -29.86
C ALA A 97 1.53 17.28 -30.31
N GLU A 98 2.61 17.97 -30.72
CA GLU A 98 2.52 19.36 -31.23
C GLU A 98 1.80 19.46 -32.58
N ALA A 99 1.83 18.40 -33.39
CA ALA A 99 1.11 18.34 -34.66
C ALA A 99 -0.41 18.13 -34.49
N MET A 100 -0.87 17.76 -33.28
CA MET A 100 -2.28 17.51 -33.00
C MET A 100 -3.04 18.82 -32.72
N LYS A 101 -4.28 18.88 -33.25
CA LYS A 101 -5.24 19.92 -32.86
C LYS A 101 -5.60 19.75 -31.37
N PRO A 102 -5.93 20.83 -30.65
CA PRO A 102 -6.24 20.79 -29.22
C PRO A 102 -7.65 20.23 -28.94
N ALA A 103 -7.98 19.07 -29.50
CA ALA A 103 -9.23 18.39 -29.19
C ALA A 103 -9.17 17.78 -27.78
N THR A 104 -10.27 17.90 -27.04
CA THR A 104 -10.41 17.27 -25.72
C THR A 104 -10.92 15.84 -25.85
N ILE A 105 -10.75 15.04 -24.78
CA ILE A 105 -11.33 13.70 -24.72
C ILE A 105 -12.85 13.78 -24.88
N ASP A 106 -13.52 14.73 -24.22
CA ASP A 106 -14.97 14.89 -24.33
C ASP A 106 -15.42 15.16 -25.77
N GLN A 107 -14.69 15.98 -26.53
CA GLN A 107 -15.01 16.29 -27.93
C GLN A 107 -14.88 15.07 -28.84
N ILE A 108 -13.86 14.24 -28.61
CA ILE A 108 -13.65 13.01 -29.38
C ILE A 108 -14.68 11.97 -28.99
N MET A 109 -14.93 11.80 -27.69
CA MET A 109 -15.90 10.84 -27.19
C MET A 109 -17.33 11.22 -27.56
N ALA A 110 -17.68 12.51 -27.69
CA ALA A 110 -18.98 12.91 -28.23
C ALA A 110 -19.25 12.36 -29.64
N ILE A 111 -18.20 12.05 -30.43
CA ILE A 111 -18.31 11.46 -31.77
C ILE A 111 -18.26 9.93 -31.70
N VAL A 112 -17.29 9.38 -30.97
CA VAL A 112 -17.02 7.93 -30.91
C VAL A 112 -18.05 7.20 -30.05
N ASP A 113 -18.47 7.83 -28.96
CA ASP A 113 -19.37 7.29 -27.97
C ASP A 113 -20.23 8.41 -27.36
N PRO A 114 -21.36 8.76 -27.99
CA PRO A 114 -22.28 9.78 -27.48
C PRO A 114 -22.80 9.51 -26.06
N ALA A 115 -22.72 8.25 -25.58
CA ALA A 115 -23.11 7.85 -24.24
C ALA A 115 -21.93 7.74 -23.26
N TYR A 116 -20.74 8.23 -23.62
CA TYR A 116 -19.50 8.10 -22.83
C TYR A 116 -19.66 8.51 -21.37
N HIS A 117 -20.21 9.70 -21.10
CA HIS A 117 -20.44 10.15 -19.73
C HIS A 117 -21.39 9.24 -18.96
N GLN A 118 -22.42 8.70 -19.63
CA GLN A 118 -23.36 7.76 -19.02
C GLN A 118 -22.68 6.42 -18.71
N ARG A 119 -21.85 5.89 -19.63
CA ARG A 119 -21.07 4.67 -19.37
C ARG A 119 -20.09 4.85 -18.22
N ILE A 120 -19.37 5.96 -18.18
CA ILE A 120 -18.45 6.29 -17.08
C ILE A 120 -19.21 6.41 -15.76
N ALA A 121 -20.35 7.10 -15.74
CA ALA A 121 -21.20 7.20 -14.55
C ALA A 121 -21.70 5.83 -14.07
N VAL A 122 -22.18 4.98 -14.98
CA VAL A 122 -22.64 3.62 -14.65
C VAL A 122 -21.49 2.76 -14.11
N MET A 123 -20.32 2.81 -14.76
CA MET A 123 -19.13 2.06 -14.33
C MET A 123 -18.69 2.49 -12.93
N THR A 124 -18.59 3.80 -12.69
CA THR A 124 -18.16 4.33 -11.38
C THR A 124 -19.18 4.09 -10.27
N THR A 125 -20.46 4.31 -10.54
CA THR A 125 -21.56 4.08 -9.57
C THR A 125 -21.69 2.61 -9.18
N SER A 126 -21.31 1.68 -10.06
CA SER A 126 -21.33 0.24 -9.76
C SER A 126 -20.03 -0.24 -9.11
N MET A 127 -18.88 0.29 -9.56
CA MET A 127 -17.57 -0.15 -9.11
C MET A 127 -17.23 0.30 -7.69
N PHE A 128 -17.53 1.55 -7.31
CA PHE A 128 -17.14 2.05 -5.99
C PHE A 128 -17.85 1.34 -4.82
N PRO A 129 -19.17 1.10 -4.86
CA PRO A 129 -19.82 0.28 -3.84
C PRO A 129 -19.26 -1.15 -3.79
N ALA A 130 -18.92 -1.74 -4.94
CA ALA A 130 -18.31 -3.07 -4.98
C ALA A 130 -16.94 -3.10 -4.28
N ILE A 131 -16.11 -2.08 -4.46
CA ILE A 131 -14.83 -1.92 -3.73
C ILE A 131 -15.08 -1.77 -2.23
N GLY A 132 -16.05 -0.93 -1.84
CA GLY A 132 -16.42 -0.77 -0.42
C GLY A 132 -16.85 -2.09 0.22
N ASN A 133 -17.71 -2.85 -0.45
CA ASN A 133 -18.17 -4.17 0.00
C ASN A 133 -17.04 -5.20 0.07
N PHE A 134 -16.12 -5.18 -0.89
CA PHE A 134 -14.94 -6.02 -0.86
C PHE A 134 -14.05 -5.71 0.35
N MET A 135 -13.84 -4.43 0.66
CA MET A 135 -13.07 -4.01 1.84
C MET A 135 -13.74 -4.36 3.16
N THR A 136 -15.07 -4.37 3.23
CA THR A 136 -15.80 -4.83 4.43
C THR A 136 -15.48 -6.29 4.79
N GLN A 137 -15.05 -7.13 3.83
CA GLN A 137 -14.62 -8.50 4.11
C GLN A 137 -13.36 -8.57 4.97
N PHE A 138 -12.53 -7.50 4.97
CA PHE A 138 -11.30 -7.40 5.74
C PHE A 138 -11.50 -6.67 7.08
N GLU A 139 -12.67 -6.10 7.35
CA GLU A 139 -12.95 -5.45 8.63
C GLU A 139 -12.70 -6.36 9.86
N PRO A 140 -12.97 -7.68 9.83
CA PRO A 140 -12.59 -8.57 10.92
C PRO A 140 -11.08 -8.56 11.22
N ASP A 141 -10.25 -8.70 10.18
CA ASP A 141 -8.79 -8.71 10.33
C ASP A 141 -8.26 -7.33 10.76
N MET A 142 -8.86 -6.25 10.24
CA MET A 142 -8.54 -4.88 10.66
C MET A 142 -8.89 -4.64 12.13
N ARG A 143 -10.05 -5.14 12.60
CA ARG A 143 -10.42 -5.09 14.02
C ARG A 143 -9.44 -5.88 14.86
N GLU A 144 -8.97 -7.02 14.39
CA GLU A 144 -7.98 -7.83 15.11
C GLU A 144 -6.65 -7.10 15.23
N GLY A 145 -6.12 -6.58 14.12
CA GLY A 145 -4.90 -5.77 14.15
C GLY A 145 -5.02 -4.52 15.03
N MET A 146 -6.21 -3.90 15.09
CA MET A 146 -6.49 -2.83 16.05
C MET A 146 -6.48 -3.33 17.49
N ALA A 147 -7.13 -4.45 17.79
CA ALA A 147 -7.13 -5.03 19.14
C ALA A 147 -5.71 -5.34 19.62
N GLU A 148 -4.89 -5.95 18.76
CA GLU A 148 -3.46 -6.16 19.00
C GLU A 148 -2.70 -4.84 19.23
N ALA A 149 -2.97 -3.83 18.39
CA ALA A 149 -2.36 -2.52 18.53
C ALA A 149 -2.70 -1.84 19.87
N PHE A 150 -3.93 -1.98 20.36
CA PHE A 150 -4.34 -1.48 21.67
C PHE A 150 -3.70 -2.30 22.80
N ALA A 151 -3.71 -3.62 22.71
CA ALA A 151 -3.10 -4.52 23.70
C ALA A 151 -1.59 -4.27 23.88
N GLY A 152 -0.87 -3.97 22.80
CA GLY A 152 0.55 -3.65 22.85
C GLY A 152 0.88 -2.24 23.38
N ARG A 153 -0.13 -1.35 23.55
CA ARG A 153 0.08 0.05 23.94
C ARG A 153 -0.45 0.40 25.32
N TYR A 154 -1.44 -0.34 25.82
CA TYR A 154 -2.17 0.02 27.03
C TYR A 154 -2.20 -1.14 28.03
N SER A 155 -2.15 -0.79 29.30
CA SER A 155 -2.37 -1.73 30.41
C SER A 155 -3.83 -2.16 30.49
N ALA A 156 -4.09 -3.27 31.20
CA ALA A 156 -5.45 -3.77 31.42
C ALA A 156 -6.40 -2.70 32.01
N ALA A 157 -5.92 -1.89 32.96
CA ALA A 157 -6.72 -0.84 33.60
C ALA A 157 -7.03 0.32 32.64
N GLU A 158 -6.08 0.69 31.77
CA GLU A 158 -6.31 1.71 30.73
C GLU A 158 -7.31 1.22 29.68
N LEU A 159 -7.22 -0.04 29.27
CA LEU A 159 -8.20 -0.65 28.36
C LEU A 159 -9.61 -0.64 28.97
N ASP A 160 -9.75 -0.92 30.28
CA ASP A 160 -11.03 -0.81 30.98
C ASP A 160 -11.59 0.61 30.98
N ASN A 161 -10.74 1.60 31.24
CA ASN A 161 -11.14 3.00 31.25
C ASN A 161 -11.57 3.47 29.86
N ILE A 162 -10.82 3.10 28.82
CA ILE A 162 -11.16 3.40 27.42
C ILE A 162 -12.52 2.77 27.08
N LEU A 163 -12.71 1.50 27.41
CA LEU A 163 -13.95 0.79 27.13
C LEU A 163 -15.14 1.40 27.91
N ALA A 164 -14.93 1.79 29.16
CA ALA A 164 -15.95 2.48 29.96
C ALA A 164 -16.38 3.80 29.32
N PHE A 165 -15.42 4.60 28.82
CA PHE A 165 -15.71 5.81 28.06
C PHE A 165 -16.50 5.50 26.78
N LEU A 166 -16.05 4.54 25.96
CA LEU A 166 -16.70 4.18 24.70
C LEU A 166 -18.12 3.64 24.87
N ARG A 167 -18.47 3.13 26.05
CA ARG A 167 -19.84 2.71 26.41
C ARG A 167 -20.77 3.87 26.72
N THR A 168 -20.26 5.07 26.98
CA THR A 168 -21.10 6.27 27.14
C THR A 168 -21.73 6.67 25.79
N PRO A 169 -22.87 7.37 25.76
CA PRO A 169 -23.45 7.86 24.50
C PRO A 169 -22.46 8.71 23.67
N THR A 170 -21.70 9.57 24.34
CA THR A 170 -20.67 10.39 23.69
C THR A 170 -19.50 9.55 23.19
N GLY A 171 -19.01 8.61 24.00
CA GLY A 171 -17.91 7.73 23.62
C GLY A 171 -18.26 6.79 22.47
N SER A 172 -19.50 6.29 22.42
CA SER A 172 -19.97 5.46 21.30
C SER A 172 -19.98 6.26 20.00
N LYS A 173 -20.53 7.49 20.02
CA LYS A 173 -20.48 8.41 18.87
C LYS A 173 -19.05 8.77 18.47
N PHE A 174 -18.19 9.01 19.45
CA PHE A 174 -16.77 9.31 19.22
C PHE A 174 -16.07 8.14 18.54
N GLY A 175 -16.21 6.92 19.06
CA GLY A 175 -15.59 5.71 18.52
C GLY A 175 -16.04 5.44 17.09
N SER A 176 -17.34 5.31 16.85
CA SER A 176 -17.87 4.96 15.53
C SER A 176 -17.58 6.01 14.47
N GLY A 177 -17.53 7.29 14.87
CA GLY A 177 -17.23 8.41 13.98
C GLY A 177 -15.73 8.70 13.83
N PHE A 178 -14.86 8.04 14.59
CA PHE A 178 -13.43 8.39 14.62
C PHE A 178 -12.77 8.20 13.25
N MET A 179 -13.05 7.07 12.58
CA MET A 179 -12.51 6.80 11.25
C MET A 179 -13.10 7.72 10.17
N GLU A 180 -14.32 8.22 10.37
CA GLU A 180 -14.97 9.15 9.45
C GLU A 180 -14.30 10.53 9.43
N LEU A 181 -13.62 10.93 10.52
CA LEU A 181 -12.88 12.20 10.59
C LEU A 181 -11.79 12.32 9.52
N ALA A 182 -11.18 11.20 9.11
CA ALA A 182 -10.21 11.20 8.03
C ALA A 182 -10.83 11.59 6.67
N ALA A 183 -12.13 11.34 6.50
CA ALA A 183 -12.92 11.71 5.33
C ALA A 183 -13.65 13.06 5.48
N ASP A 184 -13.50 13.73 6.63
CA ASP A 184 -14.23 14.95 6.92
C ASP A 184 -13.84 16.08 5.94
N PRO A 185 -14.81 16.80 5.34
CA PRO A 185 -14.52 17.87 4.38
C PRO A 185 -13.71 19.03 4.98
N HIS A 186 -13.91 19.35 6.26
CA HIS A 186 -13.14 20.39 6.94
C HIS A 186 -11.70 19.93 7.17
N TYR A 187 -11.45 18.66 7.45
CA TYR A 187 -10.09 18.14 7.53
C TYR A 187 -9.41 18.10 6.15
N ILE A 188 -10.06 17.48 5.16
CA ILE A 188 -9.53 17.32 3.80
C ILE A 188 -9.21 18.67 3.16
N SER A 189 -10.09 19.67 3.28
CA SER A 189 -9.87 20.99 2.70
C SER A 189 -8.60 21.67 3.25
N ARG A 190 -8.26 21.44 4.51
CA ARG A 190 -7.03 21.97 5.13
C ARG A 190 -5.80 21.26 4.62
N VAL A 191 -5.85 19.95 4.44
CA VAL A 191 -4.77 19.17 3.82
C VAL A 191 -4.57 19.59 2.36
N GLN A 192 -5.63 19.73 1.58
CA GLN A 192 -5.56 20.19 0.19
C GLN A 192 -4.95 21.59 0.07
N ALA A 193 -5.27 22.49 1.00
CA ALA A 193 -4.67 23.83 1.05
C ALA A 193 -3.17 23.83 1.36
N MET A 194 -2.60 22.73 1.86
CA MET A 194 -1.15 22.59 2.07
C MET A 194 -0.40 22.23 0.79
N MET A 195 -1.03 21.54 -0.17
CA MET A 195 -0.34 21.05 -1.37
C MET A 195 0.33 22.15 -2.20
N PRO A 196 -0.31 23.32 -2.46
CA PRO A 196 0.36 24.41 -3.17
C PRO A 196 1.57 24.97 -2.41
N LYS A 197 1.49 25.00 -1.07
CA LYS A 197 2.60 25.47 -0.22
C LYS A 197 3.78 24.51 -0.25
N LEU A 198 3.50 23.21 -0.27
CA LEU A 198 4.53 22.19 -0.44
C LEU A 198 5.26 22.36 -1.77
N ILE A 199 4.51 22.51 -2.88
CA ILE A 199 5.07 22.74 -4.22
C ILE A 199 5.95 23.99 -4.24
N ALA A 200 5.48 25.09 -3.65
CA ALA A 200 6.25 26.34 -3.55
C ALA A 200 7.53 26.18 -2.70
N ALA A 201 7.51 25.31 -1.69
CA ALA A 201 8.65 25.04 -0.83
C ALA A 201 9.66 24.04 -1.41
N MET A 202 9.30 23.28 -2.45
CA MET A 202 10.14 22.23 -3.05
C MET A 202 11.57 22.70 -3.38
N PRO A 203 11.80 23.87 -3.99
CA PRO A 203 13.16 24.33 -4.29
C PRO A 203 14.02 24.48 -3.03
N THR A 204 13.44 24.98 -1.95
CA THR A 204 14.12 25.13 -0.66
C THR A 204 14.37 23.78 -0.02
N ILE A 205 13.38 22.89 -0.03
CA ILE A 205 13.49 21.52 0.51
C ILE A 205 14.59 20.74 -0.21
N MET A 206 14.71 20.90 -1.53
CA MET A 206 15.71 20.20 -2.36
C MET A 206 17.14 20.75 -2.22
N LYS A 207 17.33 21.91 -1.58
CA LYS A 207 18.65 22.54 -1.45
C LYS A 207 19.61 21.69 -0.61
N GLU A 208 19.17 21.23 0.55
CA GLU A 208 20.01 20.44 1.46
C GLU A 208 20.41 19.08 0.86
N PRO A 209 19.48 18.28 0.28
CA PRO A 209 19.85 17.09 -0.48
C PRO A 209 20.81 17.38 -1.64
N ALA A 210 20.62 18.48 -2.38
CA ALA A 210 21.51 18.86 -3.48
C ALA A 210 22.93 19.18 -2.99
N ASP A 211 23.07 19.93 -1.90
CA ASP A 211 24.36 20.26 -1.28
C ASP A 211 25.06 19.00 -0.73
N ALA A 212 24.28 18.05 -0.20
CA ALA A 212 24.82 16.75 0.24
C ALA A 212 25.28 15.90 -0.96
N LEU A 213 24.50 15.83 -2.04
CA LEU A 213 24.85 15.12 -3.27
C LEU A 213 26.09 15.72 -3.96
N ALA A 214 26.25 17.05 -3.92
CA ALA A 214 27.43 17.73 -4.48
C ALA A 214 28.75 17.34 -3.79
N LYS A 215 28.70 16.82 -2.55
CA LYS A 215 29.86 16.33 -1.81
C LYS A 215 30.22 14.88 -2.17
N LEU A 216 29.32 14.15 -2.81
CA LEU A 216 29.61 12.79 -3.26
C LEU A 216 30.50 12.81 -4.51
N PRO A 217 31.35 11.78 -4.72
CA PRO A 217 32.01 11.59 -6.00
C PRO A 217 30.99 11.58 -7.14
N LYS A 218 31.34 12.22 -8.26
CA LYS A 218 30.48 12.18 -9.45
C LYS A 218 30.15 10.73 -9.80
N PRO A 219 28.90 10.42 -10.17
CA PRO A 219 28.57 9.11 -10.72
C PRO A 219 29.54 8.75 -11.84
N ARG A 220 30.13 7.56 -11.76
CA ARG A 220 31.05 7.05 -12.79
C ARG A 220 30.27 6.91 -14.10
N ALA A 221 30.78 7.48 -15.18
CA ALA A 221 30.19 7.25 -16.49
C ALA A 221 30.52 5.83 -16.97
N TYR A 222 29.76 5.30 -17.93
CA TYR A 222 29.99 3.96 -18.47
C TYR A 222 31.44 3.79 -18.98
N LYS A 223 32.03 4.84 -19.56
CA LYS A 223 33.42 4.86 -20.02
C LYS A 223 34.45 4.70 -18.89
N ASP A 224 34.08 5.09 -17.66
CA ASP A 224 34.94 5.02 -16.47
C ASP A 224 34.85 3.65 -15.77
N LEU A 225 34.03 2.73 -16.28
CA LEU A 225 33.92 1.34 -15.83
C LEU A 225 34.97 0.48 -16.53
N SER A 226 35.63 -0.40 -15.77
CA SER A 226 36.49 -1.45 -16.32
C SER A 226 35.68 -2.48 -17.10
N GLN A 227 36.33 -3.29 -17.94
CA GLN A 227 35.65 -4.33 -18.71
C GLN A 227 34.91 -5.34 -17.82
N ALA A 228 35.49 -5.70 -16.66
CA ALA A 228 34.85 -6.58 -15.70
C ALA A 228 33.58 -5.97 -15.09
N GLU A 229 33.62 -4.67 -14.76
CA GLU A 229 32.46 -3.95 -14.23
C GLU A 229 31.36 -3.77 -15.29
N ARG A 230 31.72 -3.53 -16.55
CA ARG A 230 30.76 -3.48 -17.66
C ARG A 230 30.10 -4.84 -17.91
N ASN A 231 30.87 -5.92 -17.89
CA ASN A 231 30.33 -7.27 -18.04
C ASN A 231 29.37 -7.62 -16.89
N ARG A 232 29.74 -7.26 -15.65
CA ARG A 232 28.88 -7.43 -14.49
C ARG A 232 27.61 -6.59 -14.57
N LEU A 233 27.71 -5.34 -15.03
CA LEU A 233 26.55 -4.48 -15.27
C LEU A 233 25.62 -5.06 -16.35
N ALA A 234 26.20 -5.64 -17.40
CA ALA A 234 25.48 -6.31 -18.48
C ALA A 234 24.74 -7.56 -18.03
N GLU A 235 25.39 -8.40 -17.23
CA GLU A 235 24.77 -9.55 -16.60
C GLU A 235 23.58 -9.15 -15.71
N LEU A 236 23.76 -8.13 -14.85
CA LEU A 236 22.71 -7.64 -13.96
C LEU A 236 21.51 -7.04 -14.70
N LEU A 237 21.75 -6.39 -15.84
CA LEU A 237 20.69 -5.79 -16.65
C LEU A 237 20.08 -6.76 -17.67
N GLY A 238 20.62 -7.98 -17.80
CA GLY A 238 20.17 -8.96 -18.80
C GLY A 238 20.41 -8.50 -20.25
N ILE A 239 21.35 -7.59 -20.46
CA ILE A 239 21.69 -7.04 -21.78
C ILE A 239 23.01 -7.68 -22.24
N ASP A 240 23.09 -8.09 -23.51
CA ASP A 240 24.35 -8.55 -24.10
C ASP A 240 25.42 -7.45 -23.96
N PRO A 241 26.59 -7.72 -23.34
CA PRO A 241 27.66 -6.74 -23.17
C PRO A 241 28.10 -6.05 -24.47
N LYS A 242 27.96 -6.74 -25.63
CA LYS A 242 28.29 -6.17 -26.95
C LYS A 242 27.27 -5.15 -27.45
N LYS A 243 26.06 -5.13 -26.87
CA LYS A 243 24.98 -4.19 -27.20
C LYS A 243 24.95 -2.98 -26.26
N MET A 244 25.71 -2.98 -25.17
CA MET A 244 25.90 -1.82 -24.33
C MET A 244 26.83 -0.81 -24.99
N LYS A 245 26.24 0.27 -25.53
CA LYS A 245 26.98 1.42 -26.05
C LYS A 245 27.30 2.39 -24.90
N PRO A 246 28.45 3.10 -24.95
CA PRO A 246 28.71 4.23 -24.07
C PRO A 246 27.73 5.39 -24.30
#